data_AF-A0AAV5WV62-F1
#
_entry.id   AF-A0AAV5WV62-F1
#
_cell.length_a   1.000
_cell.length_b   1.000
_cell.length_c   1.000
_cell.angle_alpha   90.00
_cell.angle_beta   90.00
_cell.angle_gamma   90.00
#
_symmetry.space_group_name_H-M   'P 1'
#
loop_
_entity.id
_entity.type
_entity.pdbx_description
1 polymer ?
#
loop_
_entity_poly.entity_id
_entity_poly.type
_entity_poly.pdbx_seq_one_letter_code
_entity_poly.pdbx_strand_id
1 'polypeptide(L)'
;LKKRGLMNMLVQSMENMQKDHTLRRDVAIMTYQMDSTNKVPAKKVQAIIDEAVAISTKFVVEAIPKAMEELGDDELVGCVVSAGDHILTRLNIKAKRHSEEDQQDQQKRTSSSTPTSNRLK
;
A
#
# COMPACT_ATOMS: atom_id res chain seq x y z
N LEU A 1 13.56 -14.95 5.12
CA LEU A 1 13.83 -15.81 6.31
C LEU A 1 12.84 -16.98 6.45
N LYS A 2 11.54 -16.75 6.70
CA LYS A 2 10.54 -17.83 6.83
C LYS A 2 10.52 -18.81 5.66
N LYS A 3 10.48 -18.30 4.42
CA LYS A 3 10.51 -19.12 3.19
C LYS A 3 11.75 -20.03 3.09
N ARG A 4 12.86 -19.64 3.75
CA ARG A 4 14.12 -20.40 3.78
C ARG A 4 14.23 -21.34 5.00
N GLY A 5 13.23 -21.36 5.88
CA GLY A 5 13.28 -22.13 7.14
C GLY A 5 14.34 -21.65 8.13
N LEU A 6 14.81 -20.40 7.98
CA LEU A 6 15.86 -19.81 8.82
C LEU A 6 15.27 -19.03 9.99
N MET A 7 15.91 -19.14 11.16
CA MET A 7 15.59 -18.39 12.39
C MET A 7 14.11 -18.48 12.82
N ASN A 8 13.58 -19.70 12.93
CA ASN A 8 12.15 -19.96 13.20
C ASN A 8 11.61 -19.24 14.45
N MET A 9 12.38 -19.16 15.54
CA MET A 9 11.97 -18.44 16.76
C MET A 9 11.87 -16.93 16.54
N LEU A 10 12.80 -16.35 15.78
CA LEU A 10 12.76 -14.93 15.42
C LEU A 10 11.55 -14.65 14.52
N VAL A 11 11.35 -15.46 13.49
CA VAL A 11 10.20 -15.36 12.57
C VAL A 11 8.88 -15.44 13.35
N GLN A 12 8.75 -16.42 14.25
CA GLN A 12 7.54 -16.56 15.06
C GLN A 12 7.31 -15.36 15.98
N SER A 13 8.36 -14.80 16.58
CA SER A 13 8.29 -13.58 17.37
C SER A 13 7.84 -12.38 16.54
N MET A 14 8.43 -12.18 15.35
CA MET A 14 8.04 -11.12 14.42
C MET A 14 6.59 -11.25 13.97
N GLU A 15 6.11 -12.47 13.70
CA GLU A 15 4.71 -12.72 13.32
C GLU A 15 3.73 -12.36 14.43
N ASN A 16 4.04 -12.71 15.68
CA ASN A 16 3.19 -12.36 16.80
C ASN A 16 3.16 -10.83 17.01
N MET A 17 4.31 -10.18 16.92
CA MET A 17 4.39 -8.74 16.99
C MET A 17 3.59 -8.07 15.86
N GLN A 18 3.69 -8.58 14.63
CA GLN A 18 2.93 -8.09 13.47
C GLN A 18 1.41 -8.18 13.71
N LYS A 19 0.93 -9.27 14.33
CA LYS A 19 -0.50 -9.41 14.71
C LYS A 19 -0.91 -8.32 15.69
N ASP A 20 -0.10 -8.09 16.72
CA ASP A 20 -0.37 -7.06 17.74
C ASP A 20 -0.38 -5.64 17.13
N HIS A 21 0.55 -5.34 16.23
CA HIS A 21 0.56 -4.07 15.48
C HIS A 21 -0.67 -3.91 14.60
N THR A 22 -1.09 -4.99 13.92
CA THR A 22 -2.28 -4.97 13.06
C THR A 22 -3.55 -4.72 13.87
N LEU A 23 -3.69 -5.37 15.03
CA LEU A 23 -4.81 -5.14 15.94
C LEU A 23 -4.85 -3.70 16.43
N ARG A 24 -3.70 -3.14 16.87
CA ARG A 24 -3.63 -1.74 17.30
C ARG A 24 -4.01 -0.77 16.20
N ARG A 25 -3.56 -1.01 14.97
CA ARG A 25 -3.97 -0.23 13.79
C ARG A 25 -5.50 -0.27 13.61
N ASP A 26 -6.09 -1.46 13.65
CA ASP A 26 -7.54 -1.62 13.44
C ASP A 26 -8.36 -0.95 14.55
N VAL A 27 -7.91 -1.02 15.80
CA VAL A 27 -8.53 -0.28 16.91
C VAL A 27 -8.46 1.23 16.66
N ALA A 28 -7.30 1.77 16.26
CA ALA A 28 -7.15 3.19 15.96
C ALA A 28 -8.07 3.66 14.82
N ILE A 29 -8.20 2.84 13.77
CA ILE A 29 -9.13 3.11 12.66
C ILE A 29 -10.58 3.12 13.15
N MET A 30 -10.98 2.14 13.97
CA MET A 30 -12.33 2.08 14.53
C MET A 30 -12.64 3.29 15.42
N THR A 31 -11.72 3.66 16.31
CA THR A 31 -11.87 4.84 17.16
C THR A 31 -12.02 6.11 16.33
N TYR A 32 -11.20 6.28 15.30
CA TYR A 32 -11.30 7.41 14.37
C TYR A 32 -12.63 7.44 13.59
N GLN A 33 -13.16 6.27 13.23
CA GLN A 33 -14.44 6.19 12.52
C GLN A 33 -15.62 6.54 13.42
N MET A 34 -15.59 6.11 14.69
CA MET A 34 -16.63 6.36 15.70
C MET A 34 -16.70 7.82 16.16
N ASP A 35 -15.56 8.53 16.22
CA ASP A 35 -15.56 9.94 16.60
C ASP A 35 -16.21 10.81 15.51
N SER A 36 -17.40 11.33 15.78
CA SER A 36 -18.17 12.16 14.84
C SER A 36 -17.98 13.66 15.05
N THR A 37 -17.25 14.08 16.09
CA THR A 37 -17.30 15.46 16.59
C THR A 37 -16.22 16.37 16.01
N ASN A 38 -15.01 15.85 15.77
CA ASN A 38 -13.89 16.65 15.27
C ASN A 38 -12.98 15.85 14.32
N LYS A 39 -13.54 15.33 13.23
CA LYS A 39 -12.76 14.56 12.25
C LYS A 39 -11.74 15.45 11.55
N VAL A 40 -10.52 14.95 11.49
CA VAL A 40 -9.43 15.58 10.73
C VAL A 40 -9.82 15.59 9.25
N PRO A 41 -9.59 16.70 8.51
CA PRO A 41 -9.86 16.74 7.08
C PRO A 41 -9.11 15.62 6.35
N ALA A 42 -9.79 14.95 5.42
CA ALA A 42 -9.22 13.82 4.67
C ALA A 42 -7.88 14.16 3.99
N LYS A 43 -7.72 15.40 3.50
CA LYS A 43 -6.47 15.89 2.93
C LYS A 43 -5.30 15.86 3.91
N LYS A 44 -5.54 16.19 5.19
CA LYS A 44 -4.50 16.19 6.23
C LYS A 44 -4.14 14.77 6.64
N VAL A 45 -5.12 13.88 6.74
CA VAL A 45 -4.88 12.45 6.99
C VAL A 45 -4.05 11.84 5.86
N GLN A 46 -4.39 12.15 4.61
CA GLN A 46 -3.62 11.74 3.44
C GLN A 46 -2.18 12.25 3.50
N ALA A 47 -1.98 13.55 3.77
CA ALA A 47 -0.63 14.11 3.89
C ALA A 47 0.22 13.42 4.96
N ILE A 48 -0.36 13.09 6.12
CA ILE A 48 0.34 12.38 7.20
C ILE A 48 0.77 10.98 6.73
N ILE A 49 -0.11 10.24 6.05
CA ILE A 49 0.21 8.91 5.54
C ILE A 49 1.24 8.98 4.42
N ASP A 50 1.13 9.99 3.54
CA ASP A 50 2.07 10.20 2.43
C ASP A 50 3.48 10.52 2.95
N GLU A 51 3.60 11.36 3.97
CA GLU A 51 4.86 11.66 4.65
C GLU A 51 5.45 10.42 5.32
N ALA A 52 4.63 9.63 6.03
CA ALA A 52 5.08 8.41 6.69
C ALA A 52 5.57 7.35 5.69
N VAL A 53 4.89 7.21 4.54
CA VAL A 53 5.31 6.34 3.43
C VAL A 53 6.65 6.82 2.87
N ALA A 54 6.80 8.12 2.60
CA ALA A 54 8.05 8.68 2.07
C ALA A 54 9.25 8.43 3.01
N ILE A 55 9.07 8.64 4.32
CA ILE A 55 10.10 8.38 5.33
C ILE A 55 10.46 6.89 5.36
N SER A 56 9.45 6.01 5.31
CA SER A 56 9.65 4.56 5.37
C SER A 56 10.31 4.02 4.10
N THR A 57 9.92 4.52 2.93
CA THR A 57 10.58 4.22 1.64
C THR A 57 12.05 4.64 1.67
N LYS A 58 12.34 5.84 2.16
CA LYS A 58 13.72 6.31 2.32
C LYS A 58 14.52 5.40 3.26
N PHE A 59 13.93 5.00 4.38
CA PHE A 59 14.58 4.09 5.33
C PHE A 59 14.93 2.74 4.69
N VAL A 60 14.00 2.13 3.96
CA VAL A 60 14.23 0.82 3.36
C VAL A 60 15.29 0.89 2.25
N VAL A 61 15.27 1.93 1.40
CA VAL A 61 16.22 2.05 0.28
C VAL A 61 17.61 2.53 0.71
N GLU A 62 17.68 3.48 1.64
CA GLU A 62 18.95 4.13 1.99
C GLU A 62 19.60 3.56 3.25
N ALA A 63 18.81 3.14 4.25
CA ALA A 63 19.35 2.74 5.55
C ALA A 63 19.57 1.22 5.66
N ILE A 64 18.80 0.41 4.94
CA ILE A 64 19.01 -1.05 4.92
C ILE A 64 20.04 -1.37 3.84
N PRO A 65 21.18 -2.00 4.20
CA PRO A 65 22.19 -2.34 3.21
C PRO A 65 21.65 -3.35 2.20
N LYS A 66 21.79 -3.08 0.90
CA LYS A 66 21.39 -3.97 -0.21
C LYS A 66 21.96 -5.38 -0.14
N ALA A 67 23.06 -5.59 0.60
CA ALA A 67 23.64 -6.90 0.83
C ALA A 67 22.83 -7.77 1.83
N MET A 68 21.92 -7.16 2.59
CA MET A 68 21.09 -7.85 3.60
C MET A 68 19.69 -8.19 3.07
N GLU A 69 19.30 -7.64 1.91
CA GLU A 69 17.98 -7.86 1.32
C GLU A 69 18.09 -8.72 0.05
N GLU A 70 17.28 -9.77 0.03
CA GLU A 70 17.11 -10.65 -1.14
C GLU A 70 15.96 -10.20 -2.03
N LEU A 71 15.13 -9.26 -1.54
CA LEU A 71 14.09 -8.60 -2.31
C LEU A 71 14.71 -7.41 -3.03
N GLY A 72 14.22 -7.11 -4.23
CA GLY A 72 14.62 -5.89 -4.91
C GLY A 72 14.06 -4.66 -4.22
N ASP A 73 14.76 -3.52 -4.34
CA ASP A 73 14.30 -2.22 -3.83
C ASP A 73 12.84 -1.95 -4.24
N ASP A 74 12.47 -2.27 -5.49
CA ASP A 74 11.11 -2.07 -6.02
C ASP A 74 10.04 -2.87 -5.27
N GLU A 75 10.33 -4.11 -4.89
CA GLU A 75 9.37 -4.97 -4.17
C GLU A 75 9.13 -4.45 -2.75
N LEU A 76 10.19 -3.97 -2.10
CA LEU A 76 10.15 -3.41 -0.77
C LEU A 76 9.42 -2.07 -0.72
N VAL A 77 9.72 -1.19 -1.69
CA VAL A 77 9.00 0.07 -1.86
C VAL A 77 7.52 -0.21 -2.14
N GLY A 78 7.21 -1.19 -3.00
CA GLY A 78 5.84 -1.62 -3.27
C GLY A 78 5.09 -2.07 -2.02
N CYS A 79 5.77 -2.81 -1.12
CA CYS A 79 5.18 -3.23 0.16
C CYS A 79 4.84 -2.03 1.06
N VAL A 80 5.71 -1.03 1.17
CA VAL A 80 5.48 0.17 1.98
C VAL A 80 4.33 1.00 1.40
N VAL A 81 4.29 1.17 0.08
CA VAL A 81 3.22 1.91 -0.61
C VAL A 81 1.87 1.22 -0.44
N SER A 82 1.82 -0.10 -0.64
CA SER A 82 0.62 -0.91 -0.45
C SER A 82 0.08 -0.84 0.99
N ALA A 83 0.97 -0.82 1.99
CA ALA A 83 0.58 -0.67 3.39
C ALA A 83 -0.07 0.70 3.66
N GLY A 84 0.45 1.78 3.06
CA GLY A 84 -0.14 3.11 3.15
C GLY A 84 -1.53 3.19 2.52
N ASP A 85 -1.70 2.60 1.33
CA ASP A 85 -2.98 2.57 0.63
C ASP A 85 -4.02 1.69 1.34
N HIS A 86 -3.60 0.61 1.99
CA HIS A 86 -4.47 -0.21 2.82
C HIS A 86 -5.06 0.59 3.98
N ILE A 87 -4.26 1.44 4.65
CA ILE A 87 -4.74 2.29 5.74
C ILE A 87 -5.74 3.34 5.22
N LEU A 88 -5.44 4.00 4.10
CA LEU A 88 -6.33 5.00 3.49
C LEU A 88 -7.68 4.38 3.10
N THR A 89 -7.64 3.20 2.49
CA THR A 89 -8.84 2.44 2.09
C THR A 89 -9.69 2.11 3.32
N ARG A 90 -9.07 1.64 4.41
CA ARG A 90 -9.77 1.33 5.66
C ARG A 90 -10.39 2.57 6.32
N LEU A 91 -9.84 3.76 6.07
CA LEU A 91 -10.37 5.04 6.54
C LEU A 91 -11.45 5.63 5.61
N ASN A 92 -11.84 4.94 4.54
CA ASN A 92 -12.76 5.42 3.50
C ASN A 92 -12.29 6.71 2.81
N ILE A 93 -10.97 6.92 2.74
CA ILE A 93 -10.36 8.02 2.00
C ILE A 93 -9.86 7.44 0.67
N LYS A 94 -10.23 8.07 -0.47
CA LYS A 94 -9.78 7.61 -1.78
C LYS A 94 -8.25 7.61 -1.84
N ALA A 95 -7.66 6.41 -1.92
CA ALA A 95 -6.23 6.24 -2.15
C ALA A 95 -5.91 6.75 -3.56
N LYS A 96 -4.98 7.70 -3.66
CA LYS A 96 -4.64 8.34 -4.95
C LYS A 96 -3.62 7.54 -5.77
N ARG A 97 -2.97 6.53 -5.17
CA ARG A 97 -1.77 5.89 -5.73
C ARG A 97 -2.03 4.73 -6.70
N HIS A 98 -3.10 3.95 -6.49
CA HIS A 98 -3.51 2.89 -7.44
C HIS A 98 -4.51 3.39 -8.50
N SER A 99 -5.00 4.63 -8.38
CA SER A 99 -5.99 5.17 -9.32
C SER A 99 -5.42 5.46 -10.72
N GLU A 100 -4.11 5.50 -10.88
CA GLU A 100 -3.46 5.75 -12.18
C GLU A 100 -3.25 4.44 -12.97
N GLU A 101 -3.02 3.31 -12.29
CA GLU A 101 -2.95 1.99 -12.94
C GLU A 101 -4.34 1.53 -13.42
N ASP A 102 -5.39 1.72 -12.60
CA ASP A 102 -6.77 1.34 -12.96
C ASP A 102 -7.35 2.18 -14.12
N GLN A 103 -6.89 3.43 -14.29
CA GLN A 103 -7.32 4.28 -15.40
C GLN A 103 -6.63 3.93 -16.72
N GLN A 104 -5.37 3.49 -16.69
CA GLN A 104 -4.67 3.04 -17.90
C GLN A 104 -5.22 1.71 -18.43
N ASP A 105 -5.68 0.83 -17.54
CA ASP A 105 -6.23 -0.47 -17.93
C ASP A 105 -7.66 -0.38 -18.50
N GLN A 106 -8.45 0.60 -18.06
CA GLN A 106 -9.75 0.92 -18.69
C GLN A 106 -9.60 1.66 -20.03
N GLN A 107 -8.56 2.47 -20.20
CA GLN A 107 -8.30 3.19 -21.45
C GLN A 107 -7.75 2.25 -22.55
N LYS A 108 -6.96 1.22 -22.20
CA LYS A 108 -6.54 0.16 -23.14
C LYS A 108 -7.68 -0.74 -23.61
N ARG A 109 -8.69 -0.97 -22.78
CA ARG A 109 -9.88 -1.78 -23.15
C ARG A 109 -10.88 -1.03 -24.04
N THR A 110 -10.86 0.30 -24.01
CA THR A 110 -11.73 1.14 -24.86
C THR A 110 -11.09 1.49 -26.20
N SER A 111 -9.77 1.42 -26.35
CA SER A 111 -9.06 1.68 -27.61
C SER A 111 -8.95 0.48 -28.56
N SER A 112 -9.29 -0.75 -28.14
CA SER A 112 -9.16 -1.96 -28.97
C SER A 112 -10.44 -2.39 -29.70
N SER A 113 -11.52 -1.61 -29.64
CA SER A 113 -12.76 -1.88 -30.37
C SER A 113 -13.09 -0.77 -31.38
N THR A 114 -12.25 -0.61 -32.41
CA THR A 114 -12.70 -0.02 -33.67
C THR A 114 -13.28 -1.14 -34.55
N PRO A 115 -14.58 -1.14 -34.89
CA PRO A 115 -15.10 -2.06 -35.87
C PRO A 115 -14.64 -1.57 -37.25
N THR A 116 -13.73 -2.32 -37.88
CA THR A 116 -13.33 -2.14 -39.27
C THR A 116 -14.58 -2.29 -40.17
N SER A 117 -15.17 -1.17 -40.54
CA SER A 117 -16.22 -1.10 -41.55
C SER A 117 -15.56 -1.31 -42.93
N ASN A 118 -15.47 -2.57 -43.35
CA ASN A 118 -15.14 -2.91 -44.74
C ASN A 118 -16.44 -3.11 -45.54
N ARG A 119 -16.80 -2.01 -46.22
CA ARG A 119 -17.53 -1.95 -47.49
C ARG A 119 -16.90 -2.89 -48.52
N LEU A 120 -17.71 -3.67 -49.25
CA LEU A 120 -17.62 -4.01 -50.69
C LEU A 120 -18.75 -5.03 -50.98
N LYS A 121 -19.82 -4.60 -51.67
CA LYS A 121 -20.07 -4.80 -53.12
C LYS A 121 -20.27 -6.26 -53.50
#